data_AF-A0AAD1V576-F1
#
_entry.id   AF-A0AAD1V576-F1
#
_cell.length_a   1.000
_cell.length_b   1.000
_cell.length_c   1.000
_cell.angle_alpha   90.00
_cell.angle_beta   90.00
_cell.angle_gamma   90.00
#
_symmetry.space_group_name_H-M   'P 1'
#
loop_
_entity.id
_entity.type
_entity.pdbx_description
1 polymer ?
#
loop_
_entity_poly.entity_id
_entity_poly.type
_entity_poly.pdbx_seq_one_letter_code
_entity_poly.pdbx_strand_id
1 'polypeptide(L)'
;MSEETKPNPEATPETPGEKPAEKKAKAPALEDKPFGEFIQQDYIPALQKALNSQGVENLDLKFAKEKLPSSLGENQDCWQVVGQWQQGKRQFNVYFPNEDISSLKLFTCALNGIKPSTIEPFLGDERKINLDLLVFGVVQRLNAQKWLTRN
;
A
#
# COMPACT_ATOMS: atom_id res chain seq x y z
N MET A 1 47.42 -25.76 48.32
CA MET A 1 47.27 -26.83 47.32
C MET A 1 46.37 -26.26 46.23
N SER A 2 46.93 -25.40 45.37
CA SER A 2 47.46 -25.75 44.04
C SER A 2 46.29 -26.00 43.08
N GLU A 3 45.82 -25.01 42.31
CA GLU A 3 46.47 -24.24 41.23
C GLU A 3 46.79 -25.09 40.00
N GLU A 4 46.03 -24.86 38.91
CA GLU A 4 46.49 -24.78 37.51
C GLU A 4 45.31 -24.26 36.65
N THR A 5 45.40 -23.49 35.57
CA THR A 5 46.19 -22.32 35.14
C THR A 5 45.50 -21.82 33.84
N LYS A 6 45.31 -20.49 33.72
CA LYS A 6 44.86 -19.69 32.53
C LYS A 6 45.92 -19.71 31.38
N PRO A 7 45.82 -19.08 30.16
CA PRO A 7 44.98 -17.95 29.65
C PRO A 7 44.44 -18.13 28.17
N ASN A 8 43.40 -17.41 27.67
CA ASN A 8 43.35 -16.13 26.88
C ASN A 8 44.25 -16.07 25.60
N PRO A 9 44.10 -15.11 24.65
CA PRO A 9 42.99 -14.55 23.84
C PRO A 9 43.27 -14.60 22.30
N GLU A 10 42.28 -14.30 21.45
CA GLU A 10 42.50 -13.64 20.13
C GLU A 10 41.13 -13.06 19.70
N ALA A 11 40.85 -11.74 19.82
CA ALA A 11 41.40 -10.58 19.13
C ALA A 11 41.06 -10.54 17.62
N THR A 12 40.12 -9.64 17.31
CA THR A 12 39.68 -9.10 16.02
C THR A 12 40.85 -8.66 15.11
N PRO A 13 40.57 -8.43 13.82
CA PRO A 13 40.94 -7.13 13.25
C PRO A 13 39.77 -6.39 12.60
N GLU A 14 39.82 -5.07 12.77
CA GLU A 14 38.82 -4.07 12.43
C GLU A 14 38.84 -3.63 10.95
N THR A 15 37.67 -3.15 10.50
CA THR A 15 37.37 -2.06 9.51
C THR A 15 37.78 -2.19 8.02
N PRO A 16 37.29 -1.32 7.09
CA PRO A 16 36.10 -0.43 7.06
C PRO A 16 35.32 -0.46 5.71
N GLY A 17 34.01 -0.16 5.70
CA GLY A 17 33.33 0.16 4.42
C GLY A 17 31.82 0.24 4.42
N GLU A 18 31.30 1.47 4.48
CA GLU A 18 30.10 1.98 3.79
C GLU A 18 28.92 1.04 3.49
N LYS A 19 27.85 1.19 4.26
CA LYS A 19 26.72 2.05 3.86
C LYS A 19 25.83 2.26 5.07
N PRO A 20 25.30 3.47 5.30
CA PRO A 20 24.28 3.65 6.31
C PRO A 20 23.11 2.76 5.88
N ALA A 21 22.89 1.67 6.63
CA ALA A 21 21.61 0.99 6.62
C ALA A 21 20.65 2.03 7.17
N GLU A 22 20.12 2.78 6.21
CA GLU A 22 19.15 3.83 6.35
C GLU A 22 18.20 3.34 7.43
N LYS A 23 18.27 4.01 8.59
CA LYS A 23 17.17 4.03 9.51
C LYS A 23 15.99 4.35 8.61
N LYS A 24 15.24 3.33 8.21
CA LYS A 24 13.84 3.45 7.82
C LYS A 24 13.25 4.10 9.04
N ALA A 25 13.31 5.43 9.02
CA ALA A 25 12.70 6.29 9.98
C ALA A 25 11.32 5.67 10.14
N LYS A 26 10.98 5.30 11.38
CA LYS A 26 9.62 5.01 11.79
C LYS A 26 8.75 5.92 10.92
N ALA A 27 8.02 5.36 9.95
CA ALA A 27 7.14 6.15 9.12
C ALA A 27 6.22 6.83 10.15
N PRO A 28 6.41 8.13 10.37
CA PRO A 28 6.08 8.73 11.65
C PRO A 28 4.57 8.83 11.71
N ALA A 29 3.96 8.21 12.74
CA ALA A 29 2.67 8.58 13.29
C ALA A 29 1.63 9.07 12.24
N LEU A 30 1.37 8.30 11.20
CA LEU A 30 0.36 8.62 10.18
C LEU A 30 -1.07 8.31 10.64
N GLU A 31 -1.23 7.80 11.87
CA GLU A 31 -2.52 7.51 12.52
C GLU A 31 -3.16 8.74 13.20
N ASP A 32 -2.48 9.89 13.27
CA ASP A 32 -3.02 11.10 13.93
C ASP A 32 -3.56 12.16 12.95
N LYS A 33 -3.41 11.93 11.64
CA LYS A 33 -4.00 12.80 10.60
C LYS A 33 -5.35 12.25 10.18
N PRO A 34 -6.35 13.11 9.89
CA PRO A 34 -7.64 12.65 9.40
C PRO A 34 -7.44 11.83 8.12
N PHE A 35 -8.03 10.64 8.09
CA PHE A 35 -7.93 9.65 7.00
C PHE A 35 -8.01 10.27 5.60
N GLY A 36 -8.92 11.23 5.40
CA GLY A 36 -9.08 11.92 4.12
C GLY A 36 -7.86 12.71 3.68
N GLU A 37 -7.16 13.40 4.59
CA GLU A 37 -5.92 14.13 4.26
C GLU A 37 -4.78 13.17 3.97
N PHE A 38 -4.64 12.10 4.74
CA PHE A 38 -3.61 11.08 4.49
C PHE A 38 -3.78 10.46 3.09
N ILE A 39 -5.02 10.11 2.72
CA ILE A 39 -5.28 9.53 1.40
C ILE A 39 -4.94 10.54 0.30
N GLN A 40 -5.36 11.79 0.45
CA GLN A 40 -5.19 12.80 -0.60
C GLN A 40 -3.74 13.32 -0.72
N GLN A 41 -3.05 13.53 0.40
CA GLN A 41 -1.71 14.13 0.43
C GLN A 41 -0.58 13.12 0.31
N ASP A 42 -0.72 11.93 0.88
CA ASP A 42 0.36 10.95 0.94
C ASP A 42 0.06 9.73 0.05
N TYR A 43 -1.13 9.13 0.15
CA TYR A 43 -1.44 7.89 -0.57
C TYR A 43 -1.57 8.07 -2.08
N ILE A 44 -2.36 9.06 -2.55
CA ILE A 44 -2.54 9.33 -3.99
C ILE A 44 -1.19 9.56 -4.70
N PRO A 45 -0.31 10.48 -4.26
CA PRO A 45 0.95 10.70 -4.97
C PRO A 45 1.90 9.50 -4.86
N ALA A 46 1.93 8.78 -3.73
CA ALA A 46 2.74 7.58 -3.60
C ALA A 46 2.26 6.47 -4.55
N LEU A 47 0.96 6.28 -4.66
CA LEU A 47 0.35 5.31 -5.56
C LEU A 47 0.62 5.67 -7.02
N GLN A 48 0.48 6.95 -7.38
CA GLN A 48 0.80 7.45 -8.71
C GLN A 48 2.26 7.17 -9.07
N LYS A 49 3.19 7.46 -8.16
CA LYS A 49 4.62 7.22 -8.37
C LYS A 49 4.92 5.73 -8.53
N ALA A 50 4.32 4.88 -7.70
CA ALA A 50 4.53 3.43 -7.76
C ALA A 50 3.99 2.83 -9.07
N LEU A 51 2.78 3.22 -9.49
CA LEU A 51 2.17 2.75 -10.74
C LEU A 51 2.93 3.26 -11.97
N ASN A 52 3.35 4.52 -11.97
CA ASN A 52 4.17 5.06 -13.05
C ASN A 52 5.53 4.31 -13.15
N SER A 53 6.15 4.00 -12.00
CA SER A 53 7.37 3.17 -11.96
C SER A 53 7.16 1.74 -12.50
N GLN A 54 5.92 1.24 -12.49
CA GLN A 54 5.55 -0.06 -13.06
C GLN A 54 5.17 0.03 -14.55
N GLY A 55 5.28 1.21 -15.18
CA GLY A 55 4.95 1.43 -16.59
C GLY A 55 3.49 1.81 -16.85
N VAL A 56 2.75 2.24 -15.82
CA VAL A 56 1.40 2.79 -15.99
C VAL A 56 1.48 4.27 -16.35
N GLU A 57 1.26 4.58 -17.62
CA GLU A 57 1.16 5.96 -18.12
C GLU A 57 -0.30 6.44 -18.12
N ASN A 58 -0.50 7.75 -17.94
CA ASN A 58 -1.82 8.39 -17.91
C ASN A 58 -2.75 7.85 -16.81
N LEU A 59 -2.22 7.71 -15.60
CA LEU A 59 -3.00 7.39 -14.42
C LEU A 59 -3.80 8.62 -13.95
N ASP A 60 -5.11 8.48 -13.85
CA ASP A 60 -6.03 9.42 -13.22
C ASP A 60 -6.48 8.82 -11.88
N LEU A 61 -6.14 9.48 -10.78
CA LEU A 61 -6.56 9.10 -9.43
C LEU A 61 -7.58 10.09 -8.92
N LYS A 62 -8.71 9.57 -8.45
CA LYS A 62 -9.81 10.33 -7.87
C LYS A 62 -10.13 9.79 -6.50
N PHE A 63 -10.22 10.68 -5.54
CA PHE A 63 -10.73 10.37 -4.21
C PHE A 63 -12.11 11.00 -4.07
N ALA A 64 -13.12 10.17 -3.83
CA ALA A 64 -14.51 10.58 -3.73
C ALA A 64 -15.14 9.93 -2.50
N LYS A 65 -16.00 10.69 -1.81
CA LYS A 65 -16.90 10.17 -0.79
C LYS A 65 -18.25 9.93 -1.46
N GLU A 66 -18.61 8.68 -1.67
CA GLU A 66 -19.86 8.30 -2.33
C GLU A 66 -20.53 7.15 -1.58
N LYS A 67 -21.82 6.95 -1.85
CA LYS A 67 -22.59 5.86 -1.26
C LYS A 67 -22.06 4.53 -1.76
N LEU A 68 -21.75 3.63 -0.82
CA LEU A 68 -21.32 2.29 -1.13
C LEU A 68 -22.41 1.59 -1.97
N PRO A 69 -22.06 0.86 -3.05
CA PRO A 69 -23.06 0.14 -3.82
C PRO A 69 -23.77 -0.87 -2.90
N SER A 70 -25.08 -1.04 -3.08
CA SER A 70 -25.93 -1.88 -2.22
C SER A 70 -25.48 -3.34 -2.09
N SER A 71 -24.58 -3.79 -2.98
CA SER A 71 -23.92 -5.10 -2.95
C SER A 71 -22.86 -5.25 -1.85
N LEU A 72 -22.37 -4.15 -1.26
CA LEU A 72 -21.27 -4.14 -0.30
C LEU A 72 -21.71 -3.88 1.15
N GLY A 73 -22.91 -3.32 1.35
CA GLY A 73 -23.41 -2.93 2.66
C GLY A 73 -24.38 -1.77 2.56
N GLU A 74 -24.96 -1.39 3.69
CA GLU A 74 -25.94 -0.29 3.78
C GLU A 74 -25.45 1.00 3.12
N ASN A 75 -26.41 1.83 2.70
CA ASN A 75 -26.31 3.04 1.89
C ASN A 75 -25.56 4.20 2.61
N GLN A 76 -24.43 3.90 3.23
CA GLN A 76 -23.60 4.82 4.00
C GLN A 76 -22.54 5.45 3.10
N ASP A 77 -22.16 6.68 3.46
CA ASP A 77 -21.12 7.44 2.78
C ASP A 77 -19.77 6.76 3.04
N CYS A 78 -19.20 6.17 1.99
CA CYS A 78 -17.91 5.50 2.03
C CYS A 78 -16.88 6.31 1.26
N TRP A 79 -15.66 6.36 1.78
CA TRP A 79 -14.54 6.87 1.01
C TRP A 79 -14.11 5.84 -0.02
N GLN A 80 -13.99 6.26 -1.28
CA GLN A 80 -13.45 5.44 -2.35
C GLN A 80 -12.32 6.15 -3.09
N VAL A 81 -11.26 5.41 -3.34
CA VAL A 81 -10.16 5.82 -4.22
C VAL A 81 -10.33 5.10 -5.54
N VAL A 82 -10.60 5.84 -6.60
CA VAL A 82 -10.75 5.35 -7.95
C VAL A 82 -9.50 5.69 -8.74
N GLY A 83 -8.82 4.68 -9.29
CA GLY A 83 -7.72 4.89 -10.21
C GLY A 83 -8.04 4.32 -11.57
N GLN A 84 -7.90 5.12 -12.61
CA GLN A 84 -8.16 4.72 -13.99
C GLN A 84 -7.00 5.11 -14.91
N TRP A 85 -6.69 4.28 -15.90
CA TRP A 85 -5.64 4.54 -16.89
C TRP A 85 -5.95 3.85 -18.21
N GLN A 86 -5.13 4.12 -19.22
CA GLN A 86 -5.38 3.74 -20.61
C GLN A 86 -6.77 4.20 -21.10
N GLN A 87 -7.10 5.48 -20.89
CA GLN A 87 -8.39 6.07 -21.29
C GLN A 87 -9.61 5.33 -20.69
N GLY A 88 -9.52 4.88 -19.43
CA GLY A 88 -10.61 4.17 -18.74
C GLY A 88 -10.74 2.70 -19.09
N LYS A 89 -9.81 2.13 -19.89
CA LYS A 89 -9.78 0.68 -20.14
C LYS A 89 -9.44 -0.13 -18.91
N ARG A 90 -8.72 0.45 -17.95
CA ARG A 90 -8.41 -0.21 -16.69
C ARG A 90 -8.72 0.74 -15.56
N GLN A 91 -9.47 0.22 -14.59
CA GLN A 91 -9.87 0.95 -13.43
C GLN A 91 -9.77 0.03 -12.21
N PHE A 92 -9.27 0.54 -11.08
CA PHE A 92 -9.42 -0.08 -9.79
C PHE A 92 -10.12 0.88 -8.84
N ASN A 93 -10.91 0.34 -7.92
CA ASN A 93 -11.47 1.11 -6.82
C ASN A 93 -11.07 0.48 -5.50
N VAL A 94 -10.67 1.31 -4.55
CA VAL A 94 -10.41 0.91 -3.17
C VAL A 94 -11.47 1.57 -2.30
N TYR A 95 -12.29 0.77 -1.63
CA TYR A 95 -13.33 1.24 -0.72
C TYR A 95 -12.84 1.15 0.72
N PHE A 96 -13.11 2.22 1.45
CA PHE A 96 -12.81 2.39 2.87
C PHE A 96 -14.12 2.67 3.60
N PRO A 97 -14.90 1.61 3.93
CA PRO A 97 -16.18 1.73 4.63
C PRO A 97 -16.01 2.34 6.03
N ASN A 98 -14.86 2.13 6.65
CA ASN A 98 -14.46 2.84 7.85
C ASN A 98 -13.47 3.94 7.44
N GLU A 99 -13.56 5.11 8.04
CA GLU A 99 -12.61 6.23 7.86
C GLU A 99 -11.26 5.94 8.51
N ASP A 100 -10.77 4.70 8.36
CA ASP A 100 -9.63 4.13 9.03
C ASP A 100 -8.88 3.17 8.11
N ILE A 101 -7.55 3.29 8.10
CA ILE A 101 -6.68 2.47 7.25
C ILE A 101 -6.37 1.10 7.86
N SER A 102 -6.78 0.77 9.07
CA SER A 102 -6.56 -0.54 9.68
C SER A 102 -7.80 -1.43 9.61
N SER A 103 -8.94 -0.82 9.29
CA SER A 103 -10.24 -1.47 9.20
C SER A 103 -10.45 -2.22 7.89
N LEU A 104 -11.64 -2.82 7.75
CA LEU A 104 -12.07 -3.52 6.54
C LEU A 104 -11.91 -2.60 5.32
N LYS A 105 -11.19 -3.07 4.31
CA LYS A 105 -11.07 -2.43 3.01
C LYS A 105 -11.44 -3.41 1.93
N LEU A 106 -11.95 -2.85 0.86
CA LEU A 106 -12.40 -3.63 -0.27
C LEU A 106 -11.71 -3.08 -1.50
N PHE A 107 -11.35 -3.98 -2.40
CA PHE A 107 -10.68 -3.65 -3.62
C PHE A 107 -11.49 -4.24 -4.76
N THR A 108 -11.69 -3.46 -5.80
CA THR A 108 -12.31 -3.93 -7.03
C THR A 108 -11.45 -3.57 -8.21
N CYS A 109 -11.51 -4.43 -9.23
CA CYS A 109 -10.93 -4.18 -10.53
C CYS A 109 -12.03 -4.19 -11.59
N ALA A 110 -11.95 -3.23 -12.50
CA ALA A 110 -12.82 -3.06 -13.64
C ALA A 110 -11.97 -2.95 -14.91
N LEU A 111 -12.39 -3.63 -15.97
CA LEU A 111 -11.76 -3.59 -17.28
C LEU A 111 -12.79 -3.09 -18.31
N ASN A 112 -12.34 -2.24 -19.24
CA ASN A 112 -13.14 -1.59 -20.27
C ASN A 112 -14.35 -0.79 -19.76
N GLY A 113 -14.24 -0.13 -18.60
CA GLY A 113 -15.34 0.65 -18.03
C GLY A 113 -16.58 -0.17 -17.63
N ILE A 114 -16.45 -1.51 -17.59
CA ILE A 114 -17.51 -2.38 -17.10
C ILE A 114 -17.55 -2.26 -15.57
N LYS A 115 -18.76 -2.16 -15.00
CA LYS A 115 -18.93 -2.09 -13.53
C LYS A 115 -18.15 -3.20 -12.85
N PRO A 116 -17.36 -2.87 -11.81
CA PRO A 116 -16.58 -3.87 -11.10
C PRO A 116 -17.50 -4.97 -10.57
N SER A 117 -17.34 -6.19 -11.09
CA SER A 117 -18.19 -7.32 -10.71
C SER A 117 -17.61 -8.12 -9.55
N THR A 118 -16.30 -7.99 -9.31
CA THR A 118 -15.59 -8.71 -8.26
C THR A 118 -15.12 -7.73 -7.20
N ILE A 119 -15.59 -7.96 -5.99
CA ILE A 119 -15.13 -7.30 -4.77
C ILE A 119 -14.21 -8.27 -4.06
N GLU A 120 -12.99 -7.82 -3.80
CA GLU A 120 -11.99 -8.58 -3.08
C GLU A 120 -11.69 -7.89 -1.74
N PRO A 121 -11.48 -8.65 -0.65
CA PRO A 121 -10.96 -8.09 0.58
C PRO A 121 -9.53 -7.57 0.37
N PHE A 122 -9.23 -6.39 0.89
CA PHE A 122 -7.95 -5.71 0.70
C PHE A 122 -7.19 -5.55 2.01
N LEU A 123 -6.02 -6.21 2.11
CA LEU A 123 -5.13 -6.15 3.29
C LEU A 123 -5.87 -6.37 4.63
N GLY A 124 -6.80 -7.32 4.66
CA GLY A 124 -7.58 -7.63 5.87
C GLY A 124 -6.83 -8.45 6.93
N ASP A 125 -5.73 -9.11 6.56
CA ASP A 125 -4.91 -9.93 7.47
C ASP A 125 -3.84 -9.09 8.20
N GLU A 126 -3.60 -7.87 7.72
CA GLU A 126 -2.51 -7.03 8.16
C GLU A 126 -2.86 -6.28 9.44
N ARG A 127 -2.21 -6.66 10.56
CA ARG A 127 -2.41 -6.00 11.86
C ARG A 127 -1.86 -4.56 11.91
N LYS A 128 -0.96 -4.20 10.99
CA LYS A 128 -0.34 -2.87 10.91
C LYS A 128 -0.25 -2.42 9.47
N ILE A 129 -1.08 -1.46 9.11
CA ILE A 129 -1.12 -0.93 7.75
C ILE A 129 -0.24 0.31 7.68
N ASN A 130 0.68 0.30 6.73
CA ASN A 130 1.50 1.47 6.40
C ASN A 130 1.17 1.94 4.98
N LEU A 131 1.50 3.20 4.65
CA LEU A 131 1.36 3.73 3.30
C LEU A 131 2.02 2.83 2.25
N ASP A 132 3.27 2.44 2.51
CA ASP A 132 4.04 1.59 1.59
C ASP A 132 3.36 0.24 1.36
N LEU A 133 2.75 -0.33 2.41
CA LEU A 133 2.02 -1.59 2.34
C LEU A 133 0.71 -1.45 1.56
N LEU A 134 -0.03 -0.34 1.73
CA LEU A 134 -1.22 -0.04 0.92
C LEU A 134 -0.86 0.04 -0.56
N VAL A 135 0.17 0.82 -0.89
CA VAL A 135 0.63 1.00 -2.27
C VAL A 135 1.13 -0.32 -2.84
N PHE A 136 1.96 -1.06 -2.08
CA PHE A 136 2.44 -2.38 -2.46
C PHE A 136 1.30 -3.37 -2.71
N GLY A 137 0.30 -3.40 -1.82
CA GLY A 137 -0.88 -4.25 -1.97
C GLY A 137 -1.65 -3.97 -3.26
N VAL A 138 -1.85 -2.69 -3.61
CA VAL A 138 -2.49 -2.32 -4.89
C VAL A 138 -1.62 -2.76 -6.06
N VAL A 139 -0.32 -2.43 -6.06
CA VAL A 139 0.61 -2.85 -7.12
C VAL A 139 0.61 -4.37 -7.30
N GLN A 140 0.65 -5.13 -6.20
CA GLN A 140 0.61 -6.58 -6.23
C GLN A 140 -0.69 -7.11 -6.83
N ARG A 141 -1.85 -6.55 -6.46
CA ARG A 141 -3.16 -6.91 -7.04
C ARG A 141 -3.22 -6.61 -8.54
N LEU A 142 -2.75 -5.46 -8.96
CA LEU A 142 -2.69 -5.08 -10.36
C LEU A 142 -1.72 -5.96 -11.16
N ASN A 143 -0.61 -6.37 -10.56
CA ASN A 143 0.31 -7.33 -11.16
C ASN A 143 -0.31 -8.73 -11.26
N ALA A 144 -1.05 -9.18 -10.24
CA ALA A 144 -1.79 -10.44 -10.27
C ALA A 144 -2.84 -10.48 -11.39
N GLN A 145 -3.46 -9.33 -11.70
CA GLN A 145 -4.36 -9.16 -12.85
C GLN A 145 -3.63 -9.07 -14.20
N LYS A 146 -2.29 -9.19 -14.23
CA LYS A 146 -1.42 -9.01 -15.41
C LYS A 146 -1.59 -7.65 -16.08
N TRP A 147 -1.87 -6.61 -15.28
CA TRP A 147 -2.02 -5.25 -15.81
C TRP A 147 -0.68 -4.51 -15.86
N LEU A 148 0.25 -4.84 -14.98
CA LEU A 148 1.56 -4.18 -14.90
C LEU A 148 2.65 -4.93 -15.69
N THR A 149 2.49 -6.24 -15.89
CA THR A 149 3.48 -7.04 -16.62
C THR A 149 3.38 -6.75 -18.11
N ARG A 150 4.37 -6.03 -18.63
CA ARG A 150 4.68 -5.97 -20.06
C ARG A 150 5.46 -7.24 -20.39
N ASN A 151 4.79 -8.19 -21.07
CA ASN A 151 5.51 -9.23 -21.80
C ASN A 151 6.37 -8.59 -22.89
#